data_AF-H1FZ19-F1
#
_entry.id   AF-H1FZ19-F1
#
_cell.length_a   1.000
_cell.length_b   1.000
_cell.length_c   1.000
_cell.angle_alpha   90.00
_cell.angle_beta   90.00
_cell.angle_gamma   90.00
#
_symmetry.space_group_name_H-M   'P 1'
#
loop_
_entity.id
_entity.type
_entity.pdbx_description
1 polymer ?
#
loop_
_entity_poly.entity_id
_entity_poly.type
_entity_poly.pdbx_seq_one_letter_code
_entity_poly.pdbx_strand_id
1 'polypeptide(L)' 'MQVMARACGHNDLSKFNNKDLATWHREMALLSGVSYSGTMDIK' A
#
# COMPACT_ATOMS: atom_id res chain seq x y z
N MET A 1 -2.97 -10.84 -12.71
CA MET A 1 -1.56 -10.39 -12.50
C MET A 1 -1.00 -11.14 -11.29
N GLN A 2 -0.17 -12.17 -11.47
CA GLN A 2 0.22 -13.10 -10.38
C GLN A 2 1.24 -12.51 -9.40
N VAL A 3 2.16 -11.69 -9.89
CA VAL A 3 3.23 -11.09 -9.08
C VAL A 3 2.65 -10.17 -8.01
N MET A 4 1.71 -9.31 -8.39
CA MET A 4 1.07 -8.37 -7.47
C MET A 4 0.27 -9.09 -6.38
N ALA A 5 -0.53 -10.10 -6.74
CA ALA A 5 -1.29 -10.88 -5.78
C ALA A 5 -0.36 -11.49 -4.71
N ARG A 6 0.74 -12.11 -5.12
CA ARG A 6 1.72 -12.70 -4.18
C ARG A 6 2.43 -11.67 -3.32
N ALA A 7 2.79 -10.52 -3.88
CA ALA A 7 3.45 -9.44 -3.13
C ALA A 7 2.56 -8.94 -1.97
N CYS A 8 1.25 -8.91 -2.18
CA CYS A 8 0.26 -8.54 -1.17
C CYS A 8 -0.20 -9.72 -0.28
N GLY A 9 0.40 -10.91 -0.42
CA GLY A 9 0.04 -12.10 0.37
C GLY A 9 -1.22 -12.84 -0.10
N HIS A 10 -1.70 -12.55 -1.32
CA HIS A 10 -2.87 -13.17 -1.93
C HIS A 10 -2.49 -14.26 -2.95
N ASN A 11 -3.36 -15.26 -3.08
CA ASN A 11 -3.24 -16.29 -4.12
C ASN A 11 -3.93 -15.90 -5.44
N ASP A 12 -4.76 -14.86 -5.44
CA ASP A 12 -5.46 -14.33 -6.60
C ASP A 12 -5.63 -12.81 -6.50
N LEU A 13 -5.62 -12.11 -7.64
CA LEU A 13 -5.71 -10.65 -7.69
C LEU A 13 -7.10 -10.13 -7.26
N SER A 14 -8.15 -10.95 -7.37
CA SER A 14 -9.50 -10.59 -6.91
C SER A 14 -9.58 -10.30 -5.40
N LYS A 15 -8.59 -10.74 -4.61
CA LYS A 15 -8.49 -10.50 -3.17
C LYS A 15 -7.79 -9.18 -2.82
N PHE A 16 -7.25 -8.49 -3.82
CA PHE A 16 -6.65 -7.18 -3.63
C PHE A 16 -7.68 -6.20 -3.08
N ASN A 17 -7.29 -5.49 -2.02
CA ASN A 17 -8.16 -4.56 -1.31
C ASN A 17 -7.38 -3.33 -0.83
N ASN A 18 -8.08 -2.37 -0.23
CA ASN A 18 -7.49 -1.09 0.17
C ASN A 18 -6.31 -1.21 1.15
N LYS A 19 -6.19 -2.30 1.91
CA LYS A 19 -5.06 -2.51 2.83
C LYS A 19 -3.75 -2.86 2.12
N ASP A 20 -3.83 -3.24 0.85
CA ASP A 20 -2.69 -3.59 0.02
C ASP A 20 -2.07 -2.36 -0.67
N LEU A 21 -2.71 -1.19 -0.54
CA LEU A 21 -2.23 0.08 -1.09
C LEU A 21 -1.22 0.75 -0.17
N ALA A 22 -0.21 1.34 -0.79
CA ALA A 22 0.83 2.11 -0.14
C ALA A 22 1.23 3.30 -1.03
N THR A 23 1.63 4.41 -0.40
CA THR A 23 2.11 5.60 -1.11
C THR A 23 3.33 6.22 -0.43
N TRP A 24 4.21 6.78 -1.24
CA TRP A 24 5.35 7.60 -0.85
C TRP A 24 5.04 9.10 -0.85
N HIS A 25 3.86 9.50 -1.29
CA HIS A 25 3.42 10.90 -1.24
C HIS A 25 2.69 11.18 0.07
N ARG A 26 3.31 11.98 0.94
CA ARG A 26 2.82 12.25 2.30
C ARG A 26 1.41 12.85 2.33
N GLU A 27 1.12 13.84 1.48
CA GLU A 27 -0.20 14.47 1.44
C GLU A 27 -1.29 13.48 1.00
N MET A 28 -0.98 12.64 0.01
CA MET A 28 -1.90 11.60 -0.44
C MET A 28 -2.19 10.59 0.67
N ALA A 29 -1.18 10.15 1.43
CA ALA A 29 -1.37 9.25 2.57
C ALA A 29 -2.34 9.84 3.61
N LEU A 30 -2.14 11.13 3.94
CA LEU A 30 -2.96 11.83 4.94
C LEU A 30 -4.40 12.06 4.48
N LEU A 31 -4.60 12.44 3.22
CA LEU A 31 -5.94 12.76 2.69
C LEU A 31 -6.77 11.50 2.38
N SER A 32 -6.14 10.45 1.86
CA SER A 32 -6.83 9.24 1.42
C SER A 32 -6.89 8.13 2.47
N GLY A 33 -6.04 8.19 3.49
CA GLY A 33 -5.88 7.11 4.47
C GLY A 33 -5.10 5.90 3.96
N VAL A 34 -4.51 5.97 2.76
CA VAL A 34 -3.58 4.95 2.24
C VAL A 34 -2.28 4.97 3.05
N SER A 35 -1.71 3.80 3.33
CA SER A 35 -0.49 3.65 4.12
C SER A 35 0.68 4.43 3.52
N TYR A 36 1.43 5.15 4.35
CA TYR A 36 2.69 5.77 3.94
C TYR A 36 3.83 4.76 4.00
N SER A 37 4.62 4.63 2.93
CA SER A 37 5.77 3.71 2.86
C SER A 37 7.11 4.40 2.68
N GLY A 38 7.18 5.73 2.83
CA GLY A 38 8.44 6.44 2.95
C GLY A 38 9.01 6.39 4.37
N THR A 39 10.22 6.93 4.53
CA THR A 39 10.84 7.13 5.85
C THR A 39 10.43 8.48 6.41
N MET A 40 9.92 8.52 7.64
CA MET A 40 9.77 9.76 8.39
C MET A 40 10.92 9.87 9.38
N ASP A 41 11.64 11.00 9.39
CA ASP A 41 12.60 11.28 10.46
C ASP A 41 11.85 11.38 11.77
N ILE A 42 12.03 10.39 12.64
CA ILE A 42 11.56 10.41 14.02
C ILE A 42 12.67 11.10 14.81
N LYS A 43 12.49 12.39 15.07
CA LYS A 43 13.40 13.18 15.90
C LYS A 43 13.19 12.90 17.38
#